data_AF-A0A955TYX5-F1
#
_entry.id   AF-A0A955TYX5-F1
#
_cell.length_a   1.000
_cell.length_b   1.000
_cell.length_c   1.000
_cell.angle_alpha   90.00
_cell.angle_beta   90.00
_cell.angle_gamma   90.00
#
_symmetry.space_group_name_H-M   'P 1'
#
loop_
_entity.id
_entity.type
_entity.pdbx_description
1 polymer ?
#
loop_
_entity_poly.entity_id
_entity_poly.type
_entity_poly.pdbx_seq_one_letter_code
_entity_poly.pdbx_strand_id
1 'polypeptide(L)'
;MTPRHKRSDQSGFTLLELLLVVTLLSVTAFMTLSAVENNTDQVRFEDTRNRLTLIRKAIVGETQPVYNGQRLLSGYVVDNGRLPEVRADLTTQHTDYDTFSLRIPAFDQDPVNGTGLNDATNNSDVTGGSNQLFKGYRGGYLTLPPGSNNFNDGWGNGFTGTVTATVFPSTTLGKDNVAGGVNLYEPDITDTIEEADWTVDLEGWNVMVQNTRGSTVSASGGCFRVSLLVYVNNDNSPADNFNWRRLTSDCVVGDDLVVGNNTMTFPAPDAVQTSMRIPQGEHLLLLVQDADNTTRHNGISETHTFDADSTVTGTQLATAHVNFYAGVARPNPELTIR
;
A
#
# COMPACT_ATOMS: atom_id res chain seq x y z
N MET A 1 50.95 -62.87 56.79
CA MET A 1 49.81 -61.94 56.92
C MET A 1 50.27 -60.55 56.48
N THR A 2 49.61 -60.04 55.44
CA THR A 2 49.64 -58.67 54.86
C THR A 2 49.39 -57.57 55.91
N PRO A 3 49.82 -56.29 55.72
CA PRO A 3 49.55 -55.49 54.51
C PRO A 3 50.70 -54.61 53.97
N ARG A 4 50.68 -54.39 52.65
CA ARG A 4 51.46 -53.39 51.92
C ARG A 4 50.58 -52.17 51.72
N HIS A 5 50.77 -51.12 52.52
CA HIS A 5 50.10 -49.84 52.29
C HIS A 5 50.78 -49.12 51.12
N LYS A 6 50.07 -48.98 50.00
CA LYS A 6 50.37 -47.99 48.96
C LYS A 6 50.03 -46.62 49.56
N ARG A 7 51.04 -45.79 49.83
CA ARG A 7 50.84 -44.35 50.08
C ARG A 7 50.46 -43.71 48.75
N SER A 8 49.27 -43.14 48.66
CA SER A 8 48.93 -42.22 47.58
C SER A 8 49.55 -40.87 47.92
N ASP A 9 50.50 -40.40 47.12
CA ASP A 9 50.95 -39.02 47.18
C ASP A 9 49.79 -38.12 46.77
N GLN A 10 49.16 -37.48 47.76
CA GLN A 10 48.29 -36.34 47.51
C GLN A 10 49.20 -35.13 47.31
N SER A 11 49.49 -34.80 46.05
CA SER A 11 50.07 -33.50 45.69
C SER A 11 49.02 -32.43 45.97
N GLY A 12 49.16 -31.74 47.10
CA GLY A 12 48.37 -30.54 47.37
C GLY A 12 48.67 -29.49 46.30
N PHE A 13 47.62 -29.00 45.62
CA PHE A 13 47.73 -27.94 44.63
C PHE A 13 48.47 -26.74 45.22
N THR A 14 49.50 -26.27 44.51
CA THR A 14 50.24 -25.09 44.96
C THR A 14 49.39 -23.83 44.75
N LEU A 15 49.55 -22.83 45.61
CA LEU A 15 48.83 -21.55 45.49
C LEU A 15 49.09 -20.87 44.12
N LEU A 16 50.26 -21.10 43.55
CA LEU A 16 50.65 -20.62 42.23
C LEU A 16 49.87 -21.32 41.11
N GLU A 17 49.63 -22.61 41.22
CA GLU A 17 48.84 -23.39 40.26
C GLU A 17 47.38 -22.97 40.28
N LEU A 18 46.81 -22.70 41.47
CA LEU A 18 45.46 -22.18 41.59
C LEU A 18 45.33 -20.77 40.99
N LEU A 19 46.33 -19.90 41.19
CA LEU A 19 46.37 -18.56 40.59
C LEU A 19 46.50 -18.64 39.06
N LEU A 20 47.33 -19.54 38.55
CA LEU A 20 47.49 -19.76 37.11
C LEU A 20 46.19 -20.29 36.48
N VAL A 21 45.50 -21.22 37.13
CA VAL A 21 44.22 -21.73 36.63
C VAL A 21 43.15 -20.63 36.61
N VAL A 22 43.02 -19.85 37.70
CA VAL A 22 42.03 -18.76 37.75
C VAL A 22 42.32 -17.70 36.69
N THR A 23 43.59 -17.33 36.49
CA THR A 23 43.96 -16.34 35.45
C THR A 23 43.67 -16.87 34.04
N LEU A 24 43.97 -18.14 33.75
CA LEU A 24 43.60 -18.75 32.46
C LEU A 24 42.08 -18.80 32.26
N LEU A 25 41.31 -19.15 33.30
CA LEU A 25 39.85 -19.16 33.24
C LEU A 25 39.27 -17.75 33.03
N SER A 26 39.85 -16.72 33.65
CA SER A 26 39.42 -15.33 33.42
C SER A 26 39.69 -14.87 31.99
N VAL A 27 40.87 -15.18 31.43
CA VAL A 27 41.21 -14.83 30.04
C VAL A 27 40.32 -15.57 29.05
N THR A 28 40.10 -16.87 29.24
CA THR A 28 39.22 -17.64 28.35
C THR A 28 37.77 -17.19 28.46
N ALA A 29 37.26 -16.92 29.66
CA ALA A 29 35.93 -16.36 29.85
C ALA A 29 35.75 -15.00 29.15
N PHE A 30 36.73 -14.11 29.24
CA PHE A 30 36.71 -12.81 28.58
C PHE A 30 36.69 -12.93 27.05
N MET A 31 37.54 -13.80 26.48
CA MET A 31 37.55 -14.08 25.04
C MET A 31 36.22 -14.68 24.56
N THR A 32 35.64 -15.60 25.35
CA THR A 32 34.37 -16.23 25.02
C THR A 32 33.23 -15.22 25.05
N LEU A 33 33.19 -14.33 26.06
CA LEU A 33 32.17 -13.27 26.16
C LEU A 33 32.25 -12.29 24.98
N SER A 34 33.45 -11.83 24.62
CA SER A 34 33.66 -10.89 23.51
C SER A 34 33.20 -11.49 22.16
N ALA A 35 33.43 -12.80 21.95
CA ALA A 35 32.96 -13.48 20.74
C ALA A 35 31.43 -13.63 20.69
N VAL A 36 30.78 -13.86 21.83
CA VAL A 36 29.32 -13.98 21.93
C VAL A 36 28.63 -12.62 21.72
N GLU A 37 29.20 -11.54 22.25
CA GLU A 37 28.67 -10.18 22.09
C GLU A 37 28.66 -9.74 20.62
N ASN A 38 29.77 -9.91 19.90
CA ASN A 38 29.83 -9.57 18.48
C ASN A 38 28.83 -10.36 17.62
N ASN A 39 28.63 -11.64 17.94
CA ASN A 39 27.63 -12.46 17.25
C ASN A 39 26.21 -11.97 17.56
N THR A 40 25.94 -11.56 18.81
CA THR A 40 24.64 -11.04 19.22
C THR A 40 24.31 -9.72 18.53
N ASP A 41 25.28 -8.80 18.44
CA ASP A 41 25.09 -7.50 17.78
C ASP A 41 24.84 -7.66 16.28
N GLN A 42 25.57 -8.55 15.61
CA GLN A 42 25.33 -8.88 14.21
C GLN A 42 23.91 -9.44 14.00
N VAL A 43 23.46 -10.37 14.86
CA VAL A 43 22.10 -10.93 14.79
C VAL A 43 21.04 -9.83 14.95
N ARG A 44 21.21 -8.91 15.90
CA ARG A 44 20.26 -7.79 16.10
C ARG A 44 20.26 -6.80 14.95
N PHE A 45 21.41 -6.56 14.34
CA PHE A 45 21.52 -5.71 13.16
C PHE A 45 20.80 -6.31 11.95
N GLU A 46 21.00 -7.61 11.68
CA GLU A 46 20.27 -8.28 10.60
C GLU A 46 18.76 -8.39 10.90
N ASP A 47 18.36 -8.63 12.15
CA ASP A 47 16.96 -8.56 12.56
C ASP A 47 16.36 -7.17 12.29
N THR A 48 17.10 -6.10 12.60
CA THR A 48 16.65 -4.72 12.33
C THR A 48 16.42 -4.47 10.84
N ARG A 49 17.33 -4.91 9.96
CA ARG A 49 17.15 -4.82 8.51
C ARG A 49 15.95 -5.63 8.02
N ASN A 50 15.77 -6.83 8.56
CA ASN A 50 14.61 -7.67 8.26
C ASN A 50 13.32 -6.98 8.69
N ARG A 51 13.29 -6.33 9.86
CA ARG A 51 12.11 -5.58 10.34
C ARG A 51 11.79 -4.35 9.51
N LEU A 52 12.79 -3.60 9.02
CA LEU A 52 12.57 -2.54 8.04
C LEU A 52 11.94 -3.07 6.75
N THR A 53 12.44 -4.21 6.26
CA THR A 53 11.87 -4.89 5.09
C THR A 53 10.42 -5.33 5.33
N LEU A 54 10.11 -5.83 6.53
CA LEU A 54 8.74 -6.20 6.92
C LEU A 54 7.81 -4.99 6.97
N ILE A 55 8.27 -3.83 7.48
CA ILE A 55 7.49 -2.58 7.47
C ILE A 55 7.17 -2.16 6.04
N ARG A 56 8.17 -2.12 5.15
CA ARG A 56 7.95 -1.81 3.74
C ARG A 56 6.95 -2.78 3.11
N LYS A 57 7.13 -4.08 3.29
CA LYS A 57 6.23 -5.10 2.78
C LYS A 57 4.80 -4.99 3.34
N ALA A 58 4.65 -4.61 4.61
CA ALA A 58 3.35 -4.38 5.22
C ALA A 58 2.62 -3.19 4.57
N ILE A 59 3.36 -2.13 4.21
CA ILE A 59 2.79 -0.92 3.61
C ILE A 59 2.52 -1.11 2.11
N VAL A 60 3.55 -1.40 1.32
CA VAL A 60 3.48 -1.45 -0.15
C VAL A 60 3.23 -2.86 -0.71
N GLY A 61 3.19 -3.89 0.12
CA GLY A 61 3.06 -5.27 -0.34
C GLY A 61 4.36 -5.85 -0.88
N GLU A 62 4.23 -6.97 -1.59
CA GLU A 62 5.37 -7.68 -2.16
C GLU A 62 5.83 -7.00 -3.45
N THR A 63 7.07 -6.49 -3.45
CA THR A 63 7.66 -5.81 -4.61
C THR A 63 8.33 -6.78 -5.59
N GLN A 64 8.43 -8.06 -5.25
CA GLN A 64 8.93 -9.09 -6.15
C GLN A 64 7.78 -9.88 -6.78
N PRO A 65 7.93 -10.40 -8.01
CA PRO A 65 6.97 -11.34 -8.58
C PRO A 65 6.85 -12.58 -7.69
N VAL A 66 5.64 -12.98 -7.33
CA VAL A 66 5.40 -14.05 -6.35
C VAL A 66 5.33 -15.42 -7.03
N TYR A 67 4.67 -15.51 -8.18
CA TYR A 67 4.53 -16.75 -8.95
C TYR A 67 4.21 -16.46 -10.42
N ASN A 68 4.84 -17.17 -11.37
CA ASN A 68 4.66 -16.97 -12.83
C ASN A 68 4.83 -15.53 -13.34
N GLY A 69 5.69 -14.73 -12.67
CA GLY A 69 5.91 -13.33 -13.03
C GLY A 69 4.77 -12.38 -12.62
N GLN A 70 3.72 -12.87 -11.96
CA GLN A 70 2.64 -12.04 -11.44
C GLN A 70 3.00 -11.52 -10.05
N ARG A 71 2.81 -10.21 -9.84
CA ARG A 71 2.90 -9.56 -8.54
C ARG A 71 1.58 -9.72 -7.80
N LEU A 72 1.65 -9.96 -6.50
CA LEU A 72 0.47 -10.04 -5.65
C LEU A 72 0.10 -8.63 -5.19
N LEU A 73 -1.10 -8.16 -5.50
CA LEU A 73 -1.66 -6.96 -4.89
C LEU A 73 -1.93 -7.23 -3.41
N SER A 74 -1.13 -6.60 -2.54
CA SER A 74 -1.25 -6.72 -1.10
C SER A 74 -0.63 -5.50 -0.42
N GLY A 75 -0.78 -5.42 0.90
CA GLY A 75 -0.25 -4.33 1.70
C GLY A 75 -1.31 -3.29 2.05
N TYR A 76 -0.97 -2.46 3.03
CA TYR A 76 -1.84 -1.44 3.60
C TYR A 76 -2.40 -0.49 2.54
N VAL A 77 -1.57 -0.03 1.59
CA VAL A 77 -1.97 0.95 0.57
C VAL A 77 -2.97 0.39 -0.44
N VAL A 78 -2.93 -0.92 -0.72
CA VAL A 78 -3.85 -1.58 -1.68
C VAL A 78 -5.26 -1.67 -1.09
N ASP A 79 -5.31 -1.98 0.19
CA ASP A 79 -6.54 -2.20 0.94
C ASP A 79 -7.19 -0.86 1.35
N ASN A 80 -6.39 0.11 1.77
CA ASN A 80 -6.85 1.38 2.35
C ASN A 80 -6.70 2.58 1.40
N GLY A 81 -5.97 2.45 0.30
CA GLY A 81 -5.82 3.53 -0.69
C GLY A 81 -4.96 4.73 -0.26
N ARG A 82 -4.23 4.60 0.84
CA ARG A 82 -3.38 5.65 1.42
C ARG A 82 -2.27 5.05 2.27
N LEU A 83 -1.25 5.84 2.60
CA LEU A 83 -0.28 5.48 3.63
C LEU A 83 -0.94 5.45 5.03
N PRO A 84 -0.40 4.65 5.96
CA PRO A 84 -0.72 4.76 7.38
C PRO A 84 -0.52 6.20 7.88
N GLU A 85 -1.40 6.70 8.74
CA GLU A 85 -1.19 8.01 9.38
C GLU A 85 -0.14 7.91 10.47
N VAL A 86 -0.20 6.79 11.21
CA VAL A 86 0.75 6.45 12.25
C VAL A 86 1.21 5.01 12.12
N ARG A 87 2.37 4.68 12.68
CA ARG A 87 2.92 3.31 12.65
C ARG A 87 2.05 2.28 13.34
N ALA A 88 1.30 2.70 14.36
CA ALA A 88 0.38 1.82 15.07
C ALA A 88 -0.68 1.24 14.11
N ASP A 89 -1.04 1.96 13.04
CA ASP A 89 -2.02 1.51 12.05
C ASP A 89 -1.60 0.22 11.34
N LEU A 90 -0.31 -0.13 11.33
CA LEU A 90 0.14 -1.40 10.75
C LEU A 90 -0.20 -2.60 11.63
N THR A 91 -0.53 -2.38 12.90
CA THR A 91 -0.79 -3.43 13.89
C THR A 91 -2.22 -3.39 14.40
N THR A 92 -2.78 -2.20 14.54
CA THR A 92 -4.11 -1.93 15.10
C THR A 92 -4.89 -1.06 14.14
N GLN A 93 -6.20 -1.32 14.00
CA GLN A 93 -7.06 -0.51 13.15
C GLN A 93 -7.13 0.93 13.68
N HIS A 94 -7.02 1.90 12.78
CA HIS A 94 -7.33 3.29 13.09
C HIS A 94 -8.85 3.43 13.36
N THR A 95 -9.27 4.24 14.33
CA THR A 95 -10.70 4.29 14.77
C THR A 95 -11.69 4.60 13.65
N ASP A 96 -11.20 5.38 12.70
CA ASP A 96 -11.93 6.04 11.63
C ASP A 96 -11.73 5.30 10.31
N TYR A 97 -11.47 4.00 10.36
CA TYR A 97 -11.22 3.19 9.17
C TYR A 97 -12.31 2.15 9.01
N ASP A 98 -12.77 2.01 7.78
CA ASP A 98 -13.57 0.90 7.36
C ASP A 98 -12.86 -0.43 7.63
N THR A 99 -13.62 -1.44 8.05
CA THR A 99 -13.11 -2.83 8.10
C THR A 99 -13.07 -3.44 6.70
N PHE A 100 -12.14 -4.37 6.49
CA PHE A 100 -11.98 -5.06 5.22
C PHE A 100 -13.21 -5.90 4.87
N SER A 101 -13.91 -5.47 3.83
CA SER A 101 -15.13 -6.10 3.36
C SER A 101 -15.34 -5.81 1.87
N LEU A 102 -16.36 -6.42 1.30
CA LEU A 102 -16.76 -6.14 -0.07
C LEU A 102 -17.54 -4.83 -0.11
N ARG A 103 -16.98 -3.81 -0.77
CA ARG A 103 -17.52 -2.46 -0.86
C ARG A 103 -18.09 -2.18 -2.24
N ILE A 104 -19.22 -1.47 -2.29
CA ILE A 104 -19.83 -1.00 -3.53
C ILE A 104 -19.19 0.37 -3.86
N PRO A 105 -18.60 0.54 -5.06
CA PRO A 105 -18.11 1.83 -5.49
C PRO A 105 -19.22 2.85 -5.62
N ALA A 106 -18.94 4.08 -5.17
CA ALA A 106 -19.86 5.18 -5.20
C ALA A 106 -19.41 6.19 -6.26
N PHE A 107 -20.29 6.48 -7.23
CA PHE A 107 -20.06 7.47 -8.27
C PHE A 107 -20.67 8.80 -7.85
N ASP A 108 -19.81 9.79 -7.64
CA ASP A 108 -20.18 11.17 -7.37
C ASP A 108 -20.06 12.01 -8.65
N GLN A 109 -21.14 12.72 -9.00
CA GLN A 109 -21.22 13.61 -10.17
C GLN A 109 -20.50 14.95 -9.93
N ASP A 110 -20.36 15.37 -8.68
CA ASP A 110 -19.76 16.65 -8.28
C ASP A 110 -18.82 16.46 -7.08
N PRO A 111 -17.78 15.61 -7.20
CA PRO A 111 -16.87 15.36 -6.10
C PRO A 111 -16.11 16.63 -5.70
N VAL A 112 -15.58 16.65 -4.48
CA VAL A 112 -14.83 17.81 -3.95
C VAL A 112 -13.70 18.23 -4.89
N ASN A 113 -13.78 19.46 -5.40
CA ASN A 113 -12.74 20.04 -6.24
C ASN A 113 -11.34 19.93 -5.61
N GLY A 114 -10.37 19.53 -6.43
CA GLY A 114 -8.98 19.34 -6.07
C GLY A 114 -8.68 17.93 -5.58
N THR A 115 -9.51 17.35 -4.70
CA THR A 115 -9.29 16.00 -4.16
C THR A 115 -10.00 14.93 -4.98
N GLY A 116 -11.15 15.25 -5.59
CA GLY A 116 -12.03 14.29 -6.25
C GLY A 116 -12.71 13.32 -5.27
N LEU A 117 -12.66 13.59 -3.96
CA LEU A 117 -13.33 12.76 -2.95
C LEU A 117 -14.85 12.96 -3.02
N ASN A 118 -15.58 11.88 -2.79
CA ASN A 118 -17.04 11.91 -2.70
C ASN A 118 -17.49 12.79 -1.54
N ASP A 119 -18.41 13.71 -1.80
CA ASP A 119 -18.87 14.72 -0.83
C ASP A 119 -20.28 14.44 -0.28
N ALA A 120 -20.82 13.25 -0.58
CA ALA A 120 -22.17 12.78 -0.28
C ALA A 120 -23.30 13.41 -1.10
N THR A 121 -23.01 14.40 -1.94
CA THR A 121 -24.00 15.00 -2.83
C THR A 121 -23.98 14.29 -4.18
N ASN A 122 -25.13 14.24 -4.86
CA ASN A 122 -25.26 13.69 -6.21
C ASN A 122 -24.61 12.30 -6.43
N ASN A 123 -24.53 11.51 -5.36
CA ASN A 123 -23.88 10.21 -5.34
C ASN A 123 -24.85 9.11 -5.79
N SER A 124 -24.31 8.14 -6.52
CA SER A 124 -25.03 6.98 -6.98
C SER A 124 -24.15 5.74 -6.91
N ASP A 125 -24.70 4.66 -6.36
CA ASP A 125 -23.96 3.41 -6.25
C ASP A 125 -23.75 2.78 -7.64
N VAL A 126 -22.54 2.30 -7.89
CA VAL A 126 -22.21 1.50 -9.06
C VAL A 126 -22.62 0.05 -8.80
N THR A 127 -23.94 -0.18 -8.83
CA THR A 127 -24.55 -1.46 -8.45
C THR A 127 -24.23 -2.58 -9.44
N GLY A 128 -24.26 -3.82 -8.96
CA GLY A 128 -23.87 -5.03 -9.69
C GLY A 128 -22.77 -5.78 -8.94
N GLY A 129 -23.00 -7.03 -8.57
CA GLY A 129 -22.07 -7.79 -7.72
C GLY A 129 -20.65 -7.92 -8.31
N SER A 130 -20.51 -7.82 -9.63
CA SER A 130 -19.22 -7.84 -10.32
C SER A 130 -18.44 -6.53 -10.23
N ASN A 131 -19.02 -5.44 -9.73
CA ASN A 131 -18.38 -4.11 -9.63
C ASN A 131 -17.84 -3.83 -8.22
N GLN A 132 -18.07 -4.74 -7.28
CA GLN A 132 -17.68 -4.55 -5.89
C GLN A 132 -16.19 -4.86 -5.70
N LEU A 133 -15.55 -4.13 -4.78
CA LEU A 133 -14.12 -4.26 -4.49
C LEU A 133 -13.89 -4.62 -3.04
N PHE A 134 -12.96 -5.54 -2.78
CA PHE A 134 -12.52 -5.81 -1.41
C PHE A 134 -11.61 -4.70 -0.92
N LYS A 135 -12.07 -3.93 0.07
CA LYS A 135 -11.43 -2.70 0.55
C LYS A 135 -11.64 -2.52 2.05
N GLY A 136 -10.78 -1.69 2.65
CA GLY A 136 -10.79 -1.39 4.08
C GLY A 136 -9.67 -2.10 4.85
N TYR A 137 -9.59 -1.85 6.15
CA TYR A 137 -8.51 -2.33 7.01
C TYR A 137 -8.61 -3.84 7.26
N ARG A 138 -7.61 -4.60 6.80
CA ARG A 138 -7.59 -6.08 6.88
C ARG A 138 -7.16 -6.63 8.23
N GLY A 139 -6.54 -5.83 9.08
CA GLY A 139 -5.92 -6.31 10.31
C GLY A 139 -4.42 -6.52 10.20
N GLY A 140 -3.74 -6.42 11.36
CA GLY A 140 -2.30 -6.53 11.61
C GLY A 140 -1.40 -6.87 10.42
N TYR A 141 -1.17 -5.87 9.54
CA TYR A 141 -0.20 -5.94 8.45
C TYR A 141 1.21 -6.26 8.94
N LEU A 142 1.51 -5.88 10.18
CA LEU A 142 2.66 -6.34 10.95
C LEU A 142 2.22 -7.24 12.10
N THR A 143 2.90 -8.38 12.24
CA THR A 143 2.73 -9.27 13.39
C THR A 143 3.66 -8.82 14.51
N LEU A 144 3.09 -8.54 15.68
CA LEU A 144 3.86 -8.21 16.88
C LEU A 144 4.51 -9.46 17.48
N PRO A 145 5.75 -9.34 18.00
CA PRO A 145 6.35 -10.40 18.79
C PRO A 145 5.47 -10.75 20.01
N PRO A 146 5.40 -12.03 20.42
CA PRO A 146 4.60 -12.43 21.58
C PRO A 146 4.98 -11.63 22.84
N GLY A 147 3.98 -11.02 23.48
CA GLY A 147 4.16 -10.21 24.69
C GLY A 147 4.68 -8.79 24.45
N SER A 148 4.86 -8.37 23.19
CA SER A 148 5.16 -6.98 22.85
C SER A 148 3.90 -6.23 22.42
N ASN A 149 3.83 -4.95 22.81
CA ASN A 149 2.81 -4.02 22.33
C ASN A 149 3.31 -3.16 21.14
N ASN A 150 4.61 -3.22 20.82
CA ASN A 150 5.25 -2.39 19.80
C ASN A 150 6.10 -3.23 18.84
N PHE A 151 6.19 -2.77 17.60
CA PHE A 151 7.10 -3.32 16.60
C PHE A 151 8.42 -2.53 16.64
N ASN A 152 9.37 -3.02 17.42
CA ASN A 152 10.67 -2.37 17.65
C ASN A 152 11.72 -2.91 16.67
N ASP A 153 12.95 -2.40 16.72
CA ASP A 153 14.10 -2.99 16.02
C ASP A 153 14.73 -4.17 16.81
N GLY A 154 15.87 -4.69 16.34
CA GLY A 154 16.57 -5.81 16.96
C GLY A 154 17.23 -5.49 18.31
N TRP A 155 17.42 -4.22 18.64
CA TRP A 155 17.90 -3.77 19.95
C TRP A 155 16.76 -3.40 20.91
N GLY A 156 15.52 -3.37 20.41
CA GLY A 156 14.34 -3.02 21.18
C GLY A 156 13.99 -1.54 21.13
N ASN A 157 14.66 -0.75 20.29
CA ASN A 157 14.33 0.66 20.07
C ASN A 157 13.14 0.78 19.12
N GLY A 158 12.32 1.82 19.31
CA GLY A 158 11.26 2.13 18.37
C GLY A 158 11.85 2.71 17.10
N PHE A 159 11.20 2.45 15.95
CA PHE A 159 11.51 3.21 14.74
C PHE A 159 11.16 4.70 14.98
N THR A 160 11.78 5.63 14.24
CA THR A 160 11.52 7.09 14.27
C THR A 160 11.37 7.68 12.86
N GLY A 161 10.74 8.85 12.75
CA GLY A 161 10.47 9.52 11.47
C GLY A 161 9.04 10.09 11.39
N THR A 162 8.90 11.27 10.78
CA THR A 162 7.60 11.93 10.62
C THR A 162 6.89 11.38 9.38
N VAL A 163 5.76 10.71 9.61
CA VAL A 163 4.88 10.23 8.55
C VAL A 163 4.10 11.40 7.97
N THR A 164 3.94 11.42 6.65
CA THR A 164 3.14 12.40 5.92
C THR A 164 2.18 11.67 4.98
N ALA A 165 1.31 12.41 4.28
CA ALA A 165 0.39 11.82 3.31
C ALA A 165 1.09 11.07 2.16
N THR A 166 2.34 11.42 1.83
CA THR A 166 3.07 10.89 0.66
C THR A 166 4.34 10.13 1.02
N VAL A 167 4.88 10.31 2.22
CA VAL A 167 6.17 9.74 2.65
C VAL A 167 6.06 9.05 4.00
N PHE A 168 6.59 7.83 4.09
CA PHE A 168 6.68 7.05 5.32
C PHE A 168 8.15 6.66 5.60
N PRO A 169 8.90 7.47 6.35
CA PRO A 169 10.27 7.12 6.76
C PRO A 169 10.24 6.13 7.93
N SER A 170 11.17 5.17 7.95
CA SER A 170 11.42 4.23 9.05
C SER A 170 12.90 4.23 9.40
N THR A 171 13.27 4.94 10.47
CA THR A 171 14.65 5.06 10.93
C THR A 171 14.86 4.30 12.24
N THR A 172 15.91 3.50 12.34
CA THR A 172 16.47 2.98 13.61
C THR A 172 17.70 3.80 13.99
N LEU A 173 17.93 3.96 15.30
CA LEU A 173 19.09 4.67 15.88
C LEU A 173 20.22 3.71 16.27
N GLY A 174 20.24 2.50 15.71
CA GLY A 174 21.31 1.56 15.96
C GLY A 174 21.40 1.02 17.39
N LYS A 175 22.56 0.48 17.73
CA LYS A 175 22.88 -0.15 19.02
C LYS A 175 22.87 0.83 20.20
N ASP A 176 23.33 2.07 19.98
CA ASP A 176 23.48 3.08 21.05
C ASP A 176 22.21 3.90 21.28
N ASN A 177 21.22 3.78 20.38
CA ASN A 177 19.97 4.52 20.41
C ASN A 177 20.20 6.04 20.37
N VAL A 178 21.26 6.48 19.70
CA VAL A 178 21.63 7.88 19.51
C VAL A 178 21.70 8.16 18.02
N ALA A 179 21.15 9.29 17.58
CA ALA A 179 21.22 9.67 16.18
C ALA A 179 22.67 9.81 15.70
N GLY A 180 22.99 9.17 14.58
CA GLY A 180 24.33 9.10 14.02
C GLY A 180 25.06 7.85 14.47
N GLY A 181 26.29 8.01 14.96
CA GLY A 181 27.18 6.89 15.29
C GLY A 181 28.21 6.59 14.21
N VAL A 182 29.38 6.14 14.63
CA VAL A 182 30.52 5.84 13.74
C VAL A 182 31.11 4.46 13.96
N ASN A 183 30.81 3.81 15.10
CA ASN A 183 31.27 2.46 15.35
C ASN A 183 30.32 1.44 14.72
N LEU A 184 30.71 0.17 14.72
CA LEU A 184 29.88 -0.89 14.15
C LEU A 184 28.51 -0.94 14.84
N TYR A 185 27.46 -1.01 14.02
CA TYR A 185 26.06 -1.15 14.43
C TYR A 185 25.43 0.07 15.15
N GLU A 186 26.19 1.15 15.38
CA GLU A 186 25.65 2.42 15.87
C GLU A 186 24.97 3.25 14.77
N PRO A 187 25.45 3.29 13.49
CA PRO A 187 24.86 4.11 12.45
C PRO A 187 23.36 3.92 12.27
N ASP A 188 22.66 5.04 12.16
CA ASP A 188 21.26 5.10 11.76
C ASP A 188 21.02 4.35 10.44
N ILE A 189 19.92 3.59 10.38
CA ILE A 189 19.46 2.95 9.14
C ILE A 189 18.05 3.45 8.87
N THR A 190 17.86 4.06 7.71
CA THR A 190 16.57 4.56 7.26
C THR A 190 16.12 3.81 6.02
N ASP A 191 14.87 3.34 6.06
CA ASP A 191 14.12 2.95 4.86
C ASP A 191 12.94 3.90 4.70
N THR A 192 12.85 4.58 3.56
CA THR A 192 11.80 5.58 3.29
C THR A 192 10.95 5.11 2.13
N ILE A 193 9.65 4.99 2.39
CA ILE A 193 8.65 4.76 1.34
C ILE A 193 8.24 6.12 0.81
N GLU A 194 8.55 6.37 -0.46
CA GLU A 194 8.22 7.61 -1.15
C GLU A 194 6.93 7.46 -1.97
N GLU A 195 6.35 8.57 -2.41
CA GLU A 195 5.08 8.57 -3.16
C GLU A 195 5.12 7.64 -4.39
N ALA A 196 6.26 7.61 -5.10
CA ALA A 196 6.45 6.77 -6.28
C ALA A 196 6.49 5.26 -5.97
N ASP A 197 6.73 4.86 -4.71
CA ASP A 197 6.81 3.46 -4.31
C ASP A 197 5.42 2.80 -4.21
N TRP A 198 4.37 3.60 -4.03
CA TRP A 198 3.03 3.10 -3.74
C TRP A 198 1.93 3.74 -4.59
N THR A 199 2.26 4.72 -5.44
CA THR A 199 1.30 5.36 -6.34
C THR A 199 1.68 5.22 -7.81
N VAL A 200 0.67 5.27 -8.68
CA VAL A 200 0.80 5.33 -10.13
C VAL A 200 0.23 6.64 -10.63
N ASP A 201 0.93 7.27 -11.56
CA ASP A 201 0.46 8.48 -12.23
C ASP A 201 -0.38 8.14 -13.48
N LEU A 202 -1.59 8.67 -13.53
CA LEU A 202 -2.52 8.47 -14.64
C LEU A 202 -2.31 9.45 -15.80
N GLU A 203 -1.49 10.50 -15.67
CA GLU A 203 -1.30 11.46 -16.75
C GLU A 203 -0.87 10.79 -18.07
N GLY A 204 -1.62 11.05 -19.14
CA GLY A 204 -1.40 10.45 -20.46
C GLY A 204 -1.74 8.96 -20.55
N TRP A 205 -2.43 8.39 -19.55
CA TRP A 205 -2.92 7.02 -19.62
C TRP A 205 -4.11 6.92 -20.58
N ASN A 206 -4.02 6.03 -21.56
CA ASN A 206 -5.04 5.83 -22.58
C ASN A 206 -5.91 4.63 -22.23
N VAL A 207 -7.22 4.82 -22.32
CA VAL A 207 -8.23 3.78 -22.15
C VAL A 207 -8.96 3.59 -23.47
N MET A 208 -9.13 2.33 -23.87
CA MET A 208 -9.87 1.98 -25.07
C MET A 208 -11.32 1.66 -24.73
N VAL A 209 -12.24 2.30 -25.43
CA VAL A 209 -13.67 2.00 -25.39
C VAL A 209 -14.09 1.47 -26.76
N GLN A 210 -14.43 0.19 -26.82
CA GLN A 210 -14.89 -0.46 -28.03
C GLN A 210 -16.41 -0.36 -28.16
N ASN A 211 -16.87 0.36 -29.18
CA ASN A 211 -18.26 0.37 -29.59
C ASN A 211 -18.53 -0.76 -30.60
N THR A 212 -19.17 -1.81 -30.12
CA THR A 212 -19.55 -2.96 -30.98
C THR A 212 -20.93 -2.84 -31.60
N ARG A 213 -21.64 -1.73 -31.35
CA ARG A 213 -22.92 -1.45 -32.00
C ARG A 213 -22.73 -1.23 -33.50
N GLY A 214 -23.80 -1.48 -34.26
CA GLY A 214 -23.85 -1.18 -35.69
C GLY A 214 -23.90 0.32 -36.03
N SER A 215 -23.88 1.21 -35.04
CA SER A 215 -24.00 2.65 -35.20
C SER A 215 -23.21 3.44 -34.15
N THR A 216 -22.83 4.67 -34.51
CA THR A 216 -22.30 5.65 -33.55
C THR A 216 -23.31 5.91 -32.44
N VAL A 217 -22.82 6.01 -31.21
CA VAL A 217 -23.61 6.47 -30.06
C VAL A 217 -23.32 7.95 -29.87
N SER A 218 -24.37 8.78 -29.94
CA SER A 218 -24.22 10.22 -29.76
C SER A 218 -24.34 10.64 -28.31
N ALA A 219 -23.45 11.54 -27.87
CA ALA A 219 -23.49 12.15 -26.54
C ALA A 219 -24.58 13.23 -26.39
N SER A 220 -25.28 13.57 -27.50
CA SER A 220 -26.44 14.48 -27.51
C SER A 220 -26.16 15.89 -26.95
N GLY A 221 -25.01 16.48 -27.29
CA GLY A 221 -24.63 17.83 -26.90
C GLY A 221 -23.60 17.91 -25.76
N GLY A 222 -23.27 16.77 -25.16
CA GLY A 222 -22.14 16.61 -24.24
C GLY A 222 -21.02 15.77 -24.84
N CYS A 223 -20.32 14.98 -24.02
CA CYS A 223 -19.28 14.06 -24.47
C CYS A 223 -19.22 12.76 -23.67
N PHE A 224 -18.51 11.75 -24.17
CA PHE A 224 -18.16 10.57 -23.37
C PHE A 224 -16.79 10.71 -22.72
N ARG A 225 -16.68 10.22 -21.48
CA ARG A 225 -15.43 10.15 -20.70
C ARG A 225 -15.32 8.79 -20.03
N VAL A 226 -14.13 8.40 -19.61
CA VAL A 226 -13.95 7.37 -18.59
C VAL A 226 -13.61 7.99 -17.24
N SER A 227 -14.20 7.42 -16.18
CA SER A 227 -13.85 7.73 -14.80
C SER A 227 -13.28 6.51 -14.11
N LEU A 228 -12.31 6.74 -13.22
CA LEU A 228 -11.74 5.75 -12.33
C LEU A 228 -12.20 6.05 -10.90
N LEU A 229 -12.80 5.07 -10.23
CA LEU A 229 -13.15 5.12 -8.82
C LEU A 229 -12.07 4.43 -8.01
N VAL A 230 -11.49 5.21 -7.10
CA VAL A 230 -10.34 4.85 -6.27
C VAL A 230 -10.79 4.89 -4.83
N TYR A 231 -10.66 3.77 -4.13
CA TYR A 231 -10.97 3.71 -2.71
C TYR A 231 -9.90 4.42 -1.89
N VAL A 232 -10.30 5.25 -0.92
CA VAL A 232 -9.41 5.93 0.04
C VAL A 232 -10.09 5.86 1.42
N ASN A 233 -9.50 5.09 2.34
CA ASN A 233 -10.02 4.88 3.69
C ASN A 233 -9.72 6.10 4.56
N ASN A 234 -10.65 7.04 4.67
CA ASN A 234 -10.42 8.35 5.25
C ASN A 234 -11.54 8.76 6.23
N ASP A 235 -12.10 7.79 6.97
CA ASP A 235 -13.46 7.95 7.45
C ASP A 235 -13.64 8.91 8.63
N ASN A 236 -13.88 10.19 8.34
CA ASN A 236 -14.44 11.15 9.29
C ASN A 236 -15.98 11.19 9.27
N SER A 237 -16.70 10.22 8.68
CA SER A 237 -18.16 10.33 8.49
C SER A 237 -18.95 9.01 8.54
N PRO A 238 -20.08 8.94 9.28
CA PRO A 238 -20.83 7.71 9.56
C PRO A 238 -21.60 7.06 8.38
N ALA A 239 -21.26 7.33 7.12
CA ALA A 239 -21.88 6.71 5.95
C ALA A 239 -20.84 5.99 5.09
N ASP A 240 -21.02 4.68 4.91
CA ASP A 240 -20.11 3.68 4.32
C ASP A 240 -19.65 3.93 2.86
N ASN A 241 -19.94 5.07 2.24
CA ASN A 241 -19.73 5.33 0.81
C ASN A 241 -18.97 6.61 0.44
N PHE A 242 -18.38 7.35 1.40
CA PHE A 242 -17.59 8.56 1.09
C PHE A 242 -16.10 8.29 0.83
N ASN A 243 -15.67 7.05 1.03
CA ASN A 243 -14.29 6.61 0.83
C ASN A 243 -13.95 6.36 -0.65
N TRP A 244 -14.62 7.05 -1.58
CA TRP A 244 -14.38 6.93 -3.02
C TRP A 244 -13.92 8.26 -3.60
N ARG A 245 -12.79 8.20 -4.29
CA ARG A 245 -12.23 9.29 -5.08
C ARG A 245 -12.49 9.01 -6.54
N ARG A 246 -12.97 10.01 -7.28
CA ARG A 246 -13.17 9.95 -8.72
C ARG A 246 -12.10 10.74 -9.46
N LEU A 247 -11.51 10.13 -10.47
CA LEU A 247 -10.65 10.79 -11.45
C LEU A 247 -11.24 10.56 -12.84
N THR A 248 -11.37 11.61 -13.64
CA THR A 248 -11.98 11.54 -14.96
C THR A 248 -10.96 11.90 -16.04
N SER A 249 -11.11 11.27 -17.20
CA SER A 249 -10.36 11.55 -18.43
C SER A 249 -10.92 12.75 -19.21
N ASP A 250 -10.19 13.18 -20.24
CA ASP A 250 -10.74 14.10 -21.23
C ASP A 250 -11.88 13.47 -22.04
N CYS A 251 -12.66 14.31 -22.72
CA CYS A 251 -13.69 13.85 -23.64
C CYS A 251 -13.09 12.95 -24.72
N VAL A 252 -13.85 11.96 -25.17
CA VAL A 252 -13.54 11.24 -26.39
C VAL A 252 -13.40 12.21 -27.56
N VAL A 253 -12.44 11.95 -28.44
CA VAL A 253 -12.22 12.78 -29.62
C VAL A 253 -13.47 12.77 -30.50
N GLY A 254 -14.08 13.94 -30.68
CA GLY A 254 -15.31 14.09 -31.46
C GLY A 254 -16.60 13.89 -30.67
N ASP A 255 -16.50 13.79 -29.34
CA ASP A 255 -17.59 13.74 -28.35
C ASP A 255 -18.51 12.49 -28.39
N ASP A 256 -18.72 11.90 -29.56
CA ASP A 256 -19.51 10.70 -29.79
C ASP A 256 -18.65 9.42 -29.81
N LEU A 257 -19.23 8.27 -29.46
CA LEU A 257 -18.57 6.96 -29.58
C LEU A 257 -18.82 6.38 -30.97
N VAL A 258 -17.86 6.51 -31.87
CA VAL A 258 -17.92 5.91 -33.21
C VAL A 258 -17.82 4.39 -33.13
N VAL A 259 -18.36 3.69 -34.13
CA VAL A 259 -18.23 2.23 -34.24
C VAL A 259 -16.75 1.84 -34.27
N GLY A 260 -16.38 0.84 -33.46
CA GLY A 260 -15.00 0.39 -33.29
C GLY A 260 -14.32 1.02 -32.07
N ASN A 261 -13.03 1.30 -32.19
CA ASN A 261 -12.21 1.70 -31.04
C ASN A 261 -12.21 3.23 -30.85
N ASN A 262 -12.56 3.64 -29.64
CA ASN A 262 -12.50 5.03 -29.18
C ASN A 262 -11.44 5.11 -28.09
N THR A 263 -10.64 6.18 -28.07
CA THR A 263 -9.60 6.37 -27.05
C THR A 263 -9.93 7.58 -26.21
N MET A 264 -9.81 7.43 -24.90
CA MET A 264 -9.90 8.51 -23.93
C MET A 264 -8.60 8.56 -23.13
N THR A 265 -8.14 9.76 -22.82
CA THR A 265 -6.84 9.98 -22.18
C THR A 265 -7.02 10.71 -20.87
N PHE A 266 -6.37 10.22 -19.82
CA PHE A 266 -6.30 10.95 -18.56
C PHE A 266 -5.37 12.17 -18.71
N PRO A 267 -5.84 13.39 -18.37
CA PRO A 267 -5.10 14.61 -18.61
C PRO A 267 -3.96 14.80 -17.60
N ALA A 268 -3.18 15.86 -17.78
CA ALA A 268 -2.34 16.39 -16.71
C ALA A 268 -3.21 16.93 -15.55
N PRO A 269 -2.67 17.02 -14.32
CA PRO A 269 -3.38 17.63 -13.21
C PRO A 269 -3.85 19.07 -13.51
N ASP A 270 -5.04 19.42 -13.02
CA ASP A 270 -5.66 20.73 -13.23
C ASP A 270 -6.35 21.24 -11.94
N ALA A 271 -7.13 22.32 -12.04
CA ALA A 271 -7.80 22.92 -10.89
C ALA A 271 -8.92 22.02 -10.29
N VAL A 272 -9.49 21.12 -11.09
CA VAL A 272 -10.56 20.21 -10.69
C VAL A 272 -9.95 18.93 -10.09
N GLN A 273 -8.91 18.40 -10.74
CA GLN A 273 -8.17 17.21 -10.34
C GLN A 273 -6.70 17.55 -10.14
N THR A 274 -6.35 18.08 -8.95
CA THR A 274 -4.99 18.61 -8.66
C THR A 274 -3.88 17.57 -8.59
N SER A 275 -4.23 16.28 -8.60
CA SER A 275 -3.28 15.18 -8.71
C SER A 275 -3.90 14.02 -9.49
N MET A 276 -3.13 13.45 -10.42
CA MET A 276 -3.49 12.24 -11.17
C MET A 276 -2.85 10.98 -10.57
N ARG A 277 -2.26 11.08 -9.38
CA ARG A 277 -1.67 9.93 -8.69
C ARG A 277 -2.73 9.16 -7.93
N ILE A 278 -2.70 7.85 -8.08
CA ILE A 278 -3.57 6.90 -7.39
C ILE A 278 -2.72 5.88 -6.63
N PRO A 279 -3.20 5.34 -5.49
CA PRO A 279 -2.57 4.18 -4.87
C PRO A 279 -2.53 3.01 -5.86
N GLN A 280 -1.47 2.21 -5.80
CA GLN A 280 -1.49 0.88 -6.41
C GLN A 280 -2.61 0.03 -5.80
N GLY A 281 -3.14 -0.92 -6.57
CA GLY A 281 -4.29 -1.72 -6.17
C GLY A 281 -5.29 -1.94 -7.29
N GLU A 282 -6.38 -2.61 -6.94
CA GLU A 282 -7.53 -2.80 -7.81
C GLU A 282 -8.48 -1.61 -7.69
N HIS A 283 -8.92 -1.08 -8.83
CA HIS A 283 -9.83 0.05 -8.96
C HIS A 283 -10.93 -0.25 -9.98
N LEU A 284 -12.01 0.52 -9.95
CA LEU A 284 -13.11 0.36 -10.90
C LEU A 284 -13.08 1.46 -11.95
N LEU A 285 -13.00 1.08 -13.20
CA LEU A 285 -13.13 1.95 -14.36
C LEU A 285 -14.57 1.89 -14.87
N LEU A 286 -15.13 3.04 -15.25
CA LEU A 286 -16.46 3.15 -15.81
C LEU A 286 -16.52 4.14 -16.98
N LEU A 287 -17.41 3.88 -17.93
CA LEU A 287 -17.82 4.85 -18.94
C LEU A 287 -18.82 5.85 -18.33
N VAL A 288 -18.62 7.13 -18.62
CA VAL A 288 -19.48 8.22 -18.18
C VAL A 288 -19.94 9.01 -19.40
N GLN A 289 -21.24 9.26 -19.48
CA GLN A 289 -21.78 10.28 -20.36
C GLN A 289 -21.84 11.59 -19.59
N ASP A 290 -21.09 12.56 -20.05
CA ASP A 290 -21.11 13.94 -19.58
C ASP A 290 -22.09 14.72 -20.47
N ALA A 291 -23.01 15.45 -19.87
CA ALA A 291 -24.02 16.21 -20.61
C ALA A 291 -23.46 17.51 -21.19
N ASP A 292 -22.25 17.90 -20.79
CA ASP A 292 -21.48 18.95 -21.44
C ASP A 292 -20.10 18.43 -21.89
N ASN A 293 -19.37 19.27 -22.63
CA ASN A 293 -18.01 18.97 -23.07
C ASN A 293 -16.99 20.00 -22.56
N THR A 294 -17.39 20.83 -21.59
CA THR A 294 -16.63 22.01 -21.16
C THR A 294 -16.00 21.85 -19.79
N THR A 295 -16.64 21.16 -18.86
CA THR A 295 -16.18 21.05 -17.46
C THR A 295 -16.49 19.69 -16.89
N ARG A 296 -15.46 19.00 -16.40
CA ARG A 296 -15.61 17.77 -15.60
C ARG A 296 -16.08 18.14 -14.18
N HIS A 297 -16.77 17.21 -13.52
CA HIS A 297 -17.10 17.28 -12.08
C HIS A 297 -17.89 18.54 -11.74
N ASN A 298 -18.97 18.80 -12.45
CA ASN A 298 -19.83 19.96 -12.19
C ASN A 298 -21.25 19.57 -11.74
N GLY A 299 -21.52 18.28 -11.56
CA GLY A 299 -22.83 17.76 -11.16
C GLY A 299 -23.94 17.88 -12.21
N ILE A 300 -23.66 18.45 -13.39
CA ILE A 300 -24.70 18.69 -14.40
C ILE A 300 -24.83 17.45 -15.27
N SER A 301 -25.74 16.56 -14.85
CA SER A 301 -26.22 15.43 -15.68
C SER A 301 -25.12 14.47 -16.16
N GLU A 302 -24.02 14.36 -15.41
CA GLU A 302 -23.05 13.29 -15.62
C GLU A 302 -23.66 11.95 -15.16
N THR A 303 -23.67 10.95 -16.03
CA THR A 303 -24.26 9.65 -15.72
C THR A 303 -23.29 8.52 -16.06
N HIS A 304 -23.14 7.57 -15.13
CA HIS A 304 -22.39 6.32 -15.36
C HIS A 304 -23.29 5.20 -15.90
N THR A 305 -24.61 5.41 -15.89
CA THR A 305 -25.59 4.49 -16.46
C THR A 305 -25.68 4.69 -17.96
N PHE A 306 -24.81 4.01 -18.71
CA PHE A 306 -25.02 3.84 -20.13
C PHE A 306 -25.89 2.60 -20.34
N ASP A 307 -27.08 2.75 -20.92
CA ASP A 307 -27.91 1.60 -21.31
C ASP A 307 -27.23 0.90 -22.51
N ALA A 308 -26.38 -0.09 -22.19
CA ALA A 308 -25.65 -0.86 -23.17
C ALA A 308 -26.56 -1.77 -24.01
N ASP A 309 -27.88 -1.82 -23.80
CA ASP A 309 -28.76 -2.56 -24.72
C ASP A 309 -30.22 -2.09 -24.61
N SER A 310 -30.68 -1.25 -25.55
CA SER A 310 -32.09 -0.82 -25.60
C SER A 310 -33.10 -1.97 -25.80
N THR A 311 -32.62 -3.21 -26.00
CA THR A 311 -33.44 -4.42 -26.18
C THR A 311 -33.40 -5.38 -24.99
N VAL A 312 -32.52 -5.16 -24.00
CA VAL A 312 -32.47 -5.94 -22.76
C VAL A 312 -32.97 -5.06 -21.62
N THR A 313 -34.08 -5.47 -21.01
CA THR A 313 -34.54 -4.90 -19.74
C THR A 313 -33.46 -5.11 -18.67
N GLY A 314 -32.65 -4.08 -18.42
CA GLY A 314 -31.63 -4.04 -17.38
C GLY A 314 -30.45 -3.16 -17.78
N THR A 315 -30.23 -2.06 -17.04
CA THR A 315 -29.13 -1.12 -17.24
C THR A 315 -27.78 -1.84 -17.09
N GLN A 316 -27.10 -2.17 -18.19
CA GLN A 316 -25.77 -2.80 -18.13
C GLN A 316 -24.68 -1.72 -18.17
N LEU A 317 -24.03 -1.49 -17.03
CA LEU A 317 -22.91 -0.57 -16.89
C LEU A 317 -21.69 -1.07 -17.66
N ALA A 318 -21.05 -0.20 -18.44
CA ALA A 318 -19.76 -0.47 -19.07
C ALA A 318 -18.63 -0.21 -18.05
N THR A 319 -18.24 -1.26 -17.33
CA THR A 319 -17.22 -1.21 -16.27
C THR A 319 -16.09 -2.20 -16.51
N ALA A 320 -14.92 -1.93 -15.93
CA ALA A 320 -13.80 -2.87 -15.88
C ALA A 320 -13.01 -2.73 -14.58
N HIS A 321 -12.59 -3.85 -14.02
CA HIS A 321 -11.63 -3.87 -12.92
C HIS A 321 -10.22 -3.68 -13.49
N VAL A 322 -9.45 -2.79 -12.88
CA VAL A 322 -8.10 -2.46 -13.30
C VAL A 322 -7.14 -2.53 -12.15
N ASN A 323 -6.04 -3.24 -12.38
CA ASN A 323 -4.99 -3.48 -11.39
C ASN A 323 -3.77 -2.64 -11.72
N PHE A 324 -3.39 -1.78 -10.78
CA PHE A 324 -2.22 -0.91 -10.89
C PHE A 324 -1.12 -1.36 -9.93
N TYR A 325 0.11 -1.28 -10.41
CA TYR A 325 1.31 -1.58 -9.64
C TYR A 325 2.29 -0.41 -9.78
N ALA A 326 2.78 0.11 -8.66
CA ALA A 326 3.78 1.17 -8.68
C ALA A 326 5.06 0.70 -9.38
N GLY A 327 5.67 1.56 -10.20
CA GLY A 327 6.89 1.26 -10.95
C GLY A 327 6.72 0.26 -12.11
N VAL A 328 5.50 -0.13 -12.47
CA VAL A 328 5.20 -1.03 -13.60
C VAL A 328 4.40 -0.29 -14.67
N ALA A 329 4.46 -0.76 -15.91
CA ALA A 329 3.63 -0.24 -16.99
C ALA A 329 2.14 -0.31 -16.64
N ARG A 330 1.41 0.76 -16.97
CA ARG A 330 -0.04 0.86 -16.75
C ARG A 330 -0.79 -0.20 -17.56
N PRO A 331 -1.89 -0.76 -17.04
CA PRO A 331 -2.70 -1.71 -17.80
C PRO A 331 -3.33 -1.02 -19.02
N ASN A 332 -3.66 -1.80 -20.05
CA ASN A 332 -4.43 -1.33 -21.21
C ASN A 332 -5.85 -1.95 -21.15
N PRO A 333 -6.75 -1.41 -20.30
CA PRO A 333 -8.10 -1.94 -20.20
C PRO A 333 -8.90 -1.62 -21.46
N GLU A 334 -9.84 -2.51 -21.76
CA GLU A 334 -10.84 -2.34 -22.80
C GLU A 334 -12.22 -2.35 -22.15
N LEU A 335 -12.97 -1.28 -22.35
CA LEU A 335 -14.40 -1.23 -22.05
C LEU A 335 -15.17 -1.54 -23.33
N THR A 336 -16.07 -2.51 -23.30
CA THR A 336 -16.91 -2.83 -24.45
C THR A 336 -18.33 -2.35 -24.21
N ILE A 337 -18.86 -1.52 -25.10
CA ILE A 337 -20.30 -1.28 -25.21
C ILE A 337 -20.86 -2.20 -26.29
N ARG A 338 -21.99 -2.84 -25.98
CA ARG A 338 -22.70 -3.75 -26.86
C ARG A 338 -23.95 -3.08 -27.43
#